data_AF-A0A166B6V1-F1
#
_entry.id   AF-A0A166B6V1-F1
#
_cell.length_a   1.000
_cell.length_b   1.000
_cell.length_c   1.000
_cell.angle_alpha   90.00
_cell.angle_beta   90.00
_cell.angle_gamma   90.00
#
_symmetry.space_group_name_H-M   'P 1'
#
loop_
_entity.id
_entity.type
_entity.pdbx_description
1 polymer ?
#
loop_
_entity_poly.entity_id
_entity_poly.type
_entity_poly.pdbx_seq_one_letter_code
_entity_poly.pdbx_strand_id
1 'polypeptide(L)'
;MSDFSSKFRRARLDVPPATPGKPRSQALQRQISYLDDFKQKDYFLFHDSDPDEDGAVSIDELPAAAVFIHMRNKVITEGHEGALLYFYRVLQRQTTNAGSERMRARFDADLRKQIKREYGTPAERMFASLDRGQPPSPPEVSLEETKRTIRYLKDLGRFKEELEYYVPENDGEEQMMGQVGPMKDVTAVVHFPKGAMPPHIWLDVARAPAGASTGAKNRNERRAAARAKTKALPAPGTLSDAEKKGPNFEDWKLADGVEHSPALKKQIDFLRQNPKADYILWGKEDDPSTPYALEFQDFVMGGSFAGYRRRLFVNGGSDQYSLAYIFLTLVPAVRRRKFSLAVISKQLREEYGKDWVDQTLDSIDWTTMQWKSHQTGKPFIWSAIPNCQADLFAVMPMLKALGRYPLYLSRMANEMIKEAARKAQADEDRKAAVNAAKRSAEIQKPAVATTSRQLKSSELQMPLQEMSIDDVD
;
A
#
# COMPACT_ATOMS: atom_id res chain seq x y z
N MET A 1 50.53 0.57 18.75
CA MET A 1 49.76 -0.54 18.16
C MET A 1 48.39 -0.03 17.66
N SER A 2 48.35 0.88 16.68
CA SER A 2 47.07 1.42 16.14
C SER A 2 46.98 1.44 14.61
N ASP A 3 47.97 0.91 13.89
CA ASP A 3 48.06 1.04 12.42
C ASP A 3 47.49 -0.16 11.63
N PHE A 4 46.91 -1.15 12.30
CA PHE A 4 46.33 -2.32 11.62
C PHE A 4 44.81 -2.22 11.38
N SER A 5 44.11 -1.27 12.00
CA SER A 5 42.65 -1.08 11.79
C SER A 5 42.30 -0.07 10.69
N SER A 6 43.30 0.59 10.06
CA SER A 6 43.06 1.53 8.95
C SER A 6 43.08 0.86 7.57
N LYS A 7 43.55 -0.39 7.47
CA LYS A 7 43.58 -1.15 6.23
C LYS A 7 42.18 -1.61 5.87
N PHE A 8 41.56 -0.81 4.99
CA PHE A 8 40.30 -1.05 4.27
C PHE A 8 39.00 -0.81 5.05
N ARG A 9 38.88 0.35 5.73
CA ARG A 9 37.54 0.96 5.82
C ARG A 9 37.10 1.25 4.38
N ARG A 10 36.32 0.34 3.78
CA ARG A 10 35.72 0.58 2.47
C ARG A 10 34.88 1.84 2.61
N ALA A 11 35.26 2.88 1.88
CA ALA A 11 34.50 4.12 1.79
C ALA A 11 33.03 3.79 1.52
N ARG A 12 32.10 4.53 2.14
CA ARG A 12 30.68 4.34 1.90
C ARG A 12 30.34 4.47 0.41
N LEU A 13 29.70 3.43 -0.13
CA LEU A 13 29.32 3.35 -1.54
C LEU A 13 28.35 4.46 -1.95
N ASP A 14 27.55 4.95 -1.01
CA ASP A 14 26.60 6.03 -1.22
C ASP A 14 27.20 7.43 -1.07
N VAL A 15 28.50 7.59 -0.79
CA VAL A 15 29.17 8.89 -0.81
C VAL A 15 30.01 8.96 -2.09
N PRO A 16 29.70 9.86 -3.03
CA PRO A 16 30.46 9.97 -4.28
C PRO A 16 31.92 10.34 -3.99
N PRO A 17 32.89 10.18 -4.90
CA PRO A 17 34.24 10.74 -4.74
C PRO A 17 34.21 12.28 -4.84
N ALA A 18 35.31 12.94 -4.45
CA ALA A 18 35.42 14.38 -4.63
C ALA A 18 35.56 14.72 -6.12
N THR A 19 34.82 15.73 -6.59
CA THR A 19 34.92 16.19 -7.98
C THR A 19 36.34 16.75 -8.24
N PRO A 20 37.03 16.35 -9.32
CA PRO A 20 38.35 16.89 -9.65
C PRO A 20 38.36 18.42 -9.66
N GLY A 21 39.35 19.03 -9.00
CA GLY A 21 39.49 20.49 -8.89
C GLY A 21 38.58 21.17 -7.85
N LYS A 22 37.72 20.43 -7.15
CA LYS A 22 36.85 20.96 -6.09
C LYS A 22 37.10 20.19 -4.77
N PRO A 23 38.10 20.60 -3.97
CA PRO A 23 38.37 19.93 -2.70
C PRO A 23 37.19 20.11 -1.74
N ARG A 24 36.90 19.08 -0.95
CA ARG A 24 35.89 19.14 0.12
C ARG A 24 36.40 19.99 1.27
N SER A 25 35.51 20.76 1.89
CA SER A 25 35.80 21.45 3.15
C SER A 25 36.18 20.44 4.25
N GLN A 26 36.99 20.88 5.23
CA GLN A 26 37.34 20.02 6.38
C GLN A 26 36.10 19.58 7.17
N ALA A 27 35.10 20.46 7.30
CA ALA A 27 33.83 20.13 7.95
C ALA A 27 33.09 18.99 7.22
N LEU A 28 33.01 19.05 5.88
CA LEU A 28 32.37 17.98 5.10
C LEU A 28 33.20 16.69 5.15
N GLN A 29 34.53 16.76 5.18
CA GLN A 29 35.38 15.58 5.36
C GLN A 29 35.13 14.91 6.72
N ARG A 30 35.00 15.70 7.79
CA ARG A 30 34.61 15.21 9.12
C ARG A 30 33.24 14.54 9.07
N GLN A 31 32.25 15.19 8.47
CA GLN A 31 30.90 14.63 8.28
C GLN A 31 30.93 13.26 7.58
N ILE A 32 31.72 13.14 6.50
CA ILE A 32 31.88 11.89 5.74
C ILE A 32 32.57 10.80 6.59
N SER A 33 33.61 11.16 7.35
CA SER A 33 34.28 10.22 8.25
C SER A 33 33.32 9.63 9.29
N TYR A 34 32.43 10.44 9.85
CA TYR A 34 31.40 9.94 10.79
C TYR A 34 30.39 9.04 10.07
N LEU A 35 30.00 9.39 8.85
CA LEU A 35 29.09 8.54 8.06
C LEU A 35 29.71 7.18 7.73
N ASP A 36 31.02 7.12 7.45
CA ASP A 36 31.76 5.88 7.22
C ASP A 36 31.77 4.97 8.46
N ASP A 37 31.90 5.57 9.65
CA ASP A 37 31.91 4.85 10.92
C ASP A 37 30.52 4.38 11.35
N PHE A 38 29.48 5.12 10.97
CA PHE A 38 28.09 4.86 11.33
C PHE A 38 27.21 4.71 10.09
N LYS A 39 27.30 3.54 9.42
CA LYS A 39 26.59 3.23 8.16
C LYS A 39 25.07 3.35 8.21
N GLN A 40 24.47 3.30 9.40
CA GLN A 40 23.02 3.43 9.63
C GLN A 40 22.56 4.90 9.78
N LYS A 41 23.50 5.84 9.81
CA LYS A 41 23.23 7.28 9.94
C LYS A 41 23.26 7.94 8.57
N ASP A 42 22.38 8.92 8.39
CA ASP A 42 22.22 9.70 7.18
C ASP A 42 22.94 11.05 7.27
N TYR A 43 23.00 11.63 8.48
CA TYR A 43 23.68 12.88 8.78
C TYR A 43 24.05 12.98 10.27
N PHE A 44 25.01 13.84 10.61
CA PHE A 44 25.43 14.15 11.97
C PHE A 44 25.29 15.64 12.19
N LEU A 45 24.80 16.02 13.36
CA LEU A 45 24.56 17.39 13.76
C LEU A 45 25.60 17.71 14.82
N PHE A 46 26.53 18.61 14.49
CA PHE A 46 27.62 18.98 15.38
C PHE A 46 27.28 20.27 16.11
N HIS A 47 27.25 20.22 17.44
CA HIS A 47 26.99 21.38 18.27
C HIS A 47 28.31 21.97 18.78
N ASP A 48 28.76 23.07 18.16
CA ASP A 48 29.99 23.77 18.58
C ASP A 48 29.99 24.17 20.06
N SER A 49 28.81 24.50 20.59
CA SER A 49 28.65 24.96 21.98
C SER A 49 28.64 23.82 22.98
N ASP A 50 28.29 22.61 22.55
CA ASP A 50 28.11 21.46 23.43
C ASP A 50 28.33 20.15 22.64
N PRO A 51 29.59 19.65 22.55
CA PRO A 51 29.90 18.41 21.85
C PRO A 51 29.16 17.18 22.40
N ASP A 52 28.72 17.22 23.66
CA ASP A 52 27.99 16.12 24.28
C ASP A 52 26.52 16.06 23.77
N GLU A 53 26.04 17.12 23.11
CA GLU A 53 24.73 17.17 22.45
C GLU A 53 24.77 16.74 20.96
N ASP A 54 25.92 16.30 20.43
CA ASP A 54 26.05 15.89 19.02
C ASP A 54 24.97 14.87 18.61
N GLY A 55 24.17 15.25 17.62
CA GLY A 55 23.02 14.48 17.14
C GLY A 55 23.35 13.61 15.93
N ALA A 56 22.60 12.54 15.74
CA ALA A 56 22.70 11.71 14.53
C ALA A 56 21.31 11.46 13.93
N VAL A 57 21.15 11.79 12.66
CA VAL A 57 19.90 11.64 11.92
C VAL A 57 19.88 10.28 11.21
N SER A 58 18.79 9.54 11.38
CA SER A 58 18.44 8.35 10.63
C SER A 58 17.07 8.57 9.98
N ILE A 59 16.97 8.27 8.70
CA ILE A 59 15.70 8.28 7.97
C ILE A 59 15.25 6.83 7.83
N ASP A 60 14.11 6.53 8.45
CA ASP A 60 13.63 5.16 8.63
C ASP A 60 12.61 4.74 7.56
N GLU A 61 12.40 5.58 6.54
CA GLU A 61 11.54 5.27 5.40
C GLU A 61 12.39 5.16 4.13
N LEU A 62 12.37 4.00 3.48
CA LEU A 62 13.18 3.72 2.28
C LEU A 62 13.05 4.81 1.18
N PRO A 63 11.83 5.27 0.78
CA PRO A 63 11.72 6.35 -0.20
C PRO A 63 12.35 7.65 0.27
N ALA A 64 12.12 8.06 1.52
CA ALA A 64 12.69 9.27 2.07
C ALA A 64 14.23 9.18 2.19
N ALA A 65 14.77 8.02 2.59
CA ALA A 65 16.20 7.79 2.71
C ALA A 65 16.88 7.80 1.35
N ALA A 66 16.27 7.16 0.34
CA ALA A 66 16.79 7.16 -1.03
C ALA A 66 16.84 8.60 -1.60
N VAL A 67 15.77 9.37 -1.44
CA VAL A 67 15.73 10.76 -1.90
C VAL A 67 16.74 11.61 -1.14
N PHE A 68 16.82 11.46 0.19
CA PHE A 68 17.78 12.21 1.01
C PHE A 68 19.23 11.94 0.61
N ILE A 69 19.62 10.67 0.46
CA ILE A 69 20.97 10.29 0.02
C ILE A 69 21.26 10.85 -1.37
N HIS A 70 20.30 10.76 -2.29
CA HIS A 70 20.45 11.33 -3.63
C HIS A 70 20.69 12.85 -3.57
N MET A 71 19.83 13.58 -2.85
CA MET A 71 19.96 15.04 -2.71
C MET A 71 21.28 15.42 -2.06
N ARG A 72 21.67 14.74 -0.96
CA ARG A 72 22.97 14.95 -0.30
C ARG A 72 24.12 14.76 -1.28
N ASN A 73 24.08 13.71 -2.09
CA ASN A 73 25.13 13.42 -3.06
C ASN A 73 25.22 14.49 -4.14
N LYS A 74 24.07 14.95 -4.64
CA LYS A 74 23.98 16.06 -5.61
C LYS A 74 24.55 17.35 -5.03
N VAL A 75 24.30 17.63 -3.75
CA VAL A 75 24.94 18.75 -3.06
C VAL A 75 26.46 18.56 -2.97
N ILE A 76 26.94 17.37 -2.61
CA ILE A 76 28.38 17.07 -2.47
C ILE A 76 29.12 17.23 -3.81
N THR A 77 28.52 16.82 -4.93
CA THR A 77 29.19 16.82 -6.24
C THR A 77 29.02 18.12 -7.00
N GLU A 78 27.83 18.71 -6.97
CA GLU A 78 27.44 19.83 -7.84
C GLU A 78 27.27 21.15 -7.06
N GLY A 79 27.08 21.10 -5.75
CA GLY A 79 26.66 22.27 -4.97
C GLY A 79 25.25 22.74 -5.34
N HIS A 80 24.36 21.81 -5.70
CA HIS A 80 23.02 22.14 -6.21
C HIS A 80 22.14 22.77 -5.11
N GLU A 81 21.76 24.03 -5.28
CA GLU A 81 21.05 24.83 -4.25
C GLU A 81 19.66 24.29 -3.91
N GLY A 82 18.89 23.84 -4.91
CA GLY A 82 17.59 23.18 -4.68
C GLY A 82 17.70 21.87 -3.88
N ALA A 83 18.69 21.03 -4.18
CA ALA A 83 18.96 19.81 -3.42
C ALA A 83 19.37 20.15 -1.98
N LEU A 84 20.15 21.22 -1.80
CA LEU A 84 20.57 21.70 -0.50
C LEU A 84 19.41 22.24 0.33
N LEU A 85 18.46 22.93 -0.30
CA LEU A 85 17.22 23.36 0.35
C LEU A 85 16.39 22.15 0.83
N TYR A 86 16.19 21.15 -0.02
CA TYR A 86 15.50 19.91 0.36
C TYR A 86 16.19 19.23 1.55
N PHE A 87 17.51 19.06 1.45
CA PHE A 87 18.35 18.47 2.49
C PHE A 87 18.20 19.21 3.83
N TYR A 88 18.32 20.54 3.82
CA TYR A 88 18.11 21.39 5.00
C TYR A 88 16.71 21.21 5.61
N ARG A 89 15.65 21.20 4.79
CA ARG A 89 14.27 21.01 5.26
C ARG A 89 14.02 19.64 5.88
N VAL A 90 14.63 18.58 5.35
CA VAL A 90 14.54 17.24 5.96
C VAL A 90 15.19 17.23 7.35
N LEU A 91 16.34 17.87 7.51
CA LEU A 91 17.04 17.97 8.79
C LEU A 91 16.27 18.80 9.83
N GLN A 92 15.58 19.87 9.40
CA GLN A 92 14.69 20.64 10.30
C GLN A 92 13.49 19.84 10.82
N ARG A 93 12.96 18.88 10.05
CA ARG A 93 11.80 18.07 10.48
C ARG A 93 12.10 17.28 11.74
N GLN A 94 13.32 16.74 11.84
CA GLN A 94 13.75 15.87 12.94
C GLN A 94 13.78 16.59 14.30
N THR A 95 13.83 17.92 14.31
CA THR A 95 13.86 18.74 15.53
C THR A 95 12.55 19.41 15.87
N THR A 96 11.49 19.12 15.11
CA THR A 96 10.13 19.60 15.45
C THR A 96 9.63 19.04 16.79
N ASN A 97 10.29 18.01 17.32
CA ASN A 97 10.04 17.45 18.66
C ASN A 97 10.74 18.23 19.80
N ALA A 98 11.50 19.30 19.50
CA ALA A 98 12.12 20.13 20.53
C ALA A 98 11.05 20.87 21.36
N GLY A 99 11.09 20.70 22.68
CA GLY A 99 10.01 21.15 23.58
C GLY A 99 9.83 22.67 23.75
N SER A 100 10.66 23.51 23.12
CA SER A 100 10.50 24.97 23.16
C SER A 100 10.93 25.65 21.85
N GLU A 101 10.29 26.78 21.54
CA GLU A 101 10.61 27.62 20.38
C GLU A 101 12.06 28.12 20.40
N ARG A 102 12.59 28.45 21.59
CA ARG A 102 13.99 28.85 21.77
C ARG A 102 14.97 27.75 21.38
N MET A 103 14.71 26.51 21.80
CA MET A 103 15.55 25.37 21.41
C MET A 103 15.50 25.14 19.90
N ARG A 104 14.32 25.28 19.29
CA ARG A 104 14.16 25.17 17.85
C ARG A 104 14.92 26.26 17.08
N ALA A 105 14.89 27.50 17.55
CA ALA A 105 15.63 28.61 16.95
C ALA A 105 17.15 28.43 17.07
N ARG A 106 17.64 27.98 18.24
CA ARG A 106 19.06 27.66 18.45
C ARG A 106 19.51 26.53 17.52
N PHE A 107 18.73 25.45 17.45
CA PHE A 107 19.01 24.34 16.54
C PHE A 107 19.08 24.79 15.09
N ASP A 108 18.13 25.62 14.63
CA ASP A 108 18.14 26.12 13.26
C ASP A 108 19.38 26.96 12.96
N ALA A 109 19.80 27.80 13.90
CA ALA A 109 21.02 28.60 13.78
C ALA A 109 22.27 27.72 13.68
N ASP A 110 22.39 26.70 14.53
CA ASP A 110 23.51 25.74 14.52
C ASP A 110 23.54 24.94 13.21
N LEU A 111 22.38 24.45 12.76
CA LEU A 111 22.26 23.72 11.48
C LEU A 111 22.65 24.60 10.29
N ARG A 112 22.16 25.85 10.23
CA ARG A 112 22.55 26.83 9.19
C ARG A 112 24.06 27.06 9.19
N LYS A 113 24.67 27.17 10.38
CA LYS A 113 26.12 27.37 10.55
C LYS A 113 26.93 26.16 10.07
N GLN A 114 26.51 24.95 10.43
CA GLN A 114 27.14 23.71 10.01
C GLN A 114 27.08 23.54 8.49
N ILE A 115 25.89 23.69 7.88
CA ILE A 115 25.70 23.57 6.44
C ILE A 115 26.57 24.59 5.67
N LYS A 116 26.68 25.84 6.15
CA LYS A 116 27.56 26.85 5.54
C LYS A 116 29.04 26.42 5.57
N ARG A 117 29.51 25.85 6.68
CA ARG A 117 30.90 25.36 6.78
C ARG A 117 31.16 24.15 5.88
N GLU A 118 30.19 23.26 5.74
CA GLU A 118 30.31 22.05 4.93
C GLU A 118 30.32 22.37 3.44
N TYR A 119 29.39 23.21 2.99
CA TYR A 119 29.11 23.40 1.56
C TYR A 119 29.49 24.78 1.02
N GLY A 120 29.88 25.74 1.86
CA GLY A 120 30.43 27.03 1.44
C GLY A 120 29.44 27.92 0.68
N THR A 121 29.92 28.56 -0.39
CA THR A 121 29.17 29.57 -1.16
C THR A 121 27.80 29.09 -1.67
N PRO A 122 27.62 27.86 -2.20
CA PRO A 122 26.28 27.33 -2.51
C PRO A 122 25.29 27.41 -1.36
N ALA A 123 25.71 27.11 -0.12
CA ALA A 123 24.85 27.23 1.06
C ALA A 123 24.51 28.67 1.40
N GLU A 124 25.50 29.56 1.30
CA GLU A 124 25.30 30.99 1.55
C GLU A 124 24.28 31.59 0.57
N ARG A 125 24.40 31.26 -0.73
CA ARG A 125 23.45 31.70 -1.75
C ARG A 125 22.06 31.13 -1.52
N MET A 126 21.95 29.83 -1.23
CA MET A 126 20.66 29.19 -0.92
C MET A 126 19.97 29.85 0.28
N PHE A 127 20.68 30.09 1.39
CA PHE A 127 20.10 30.74 2.56
C PHE A 127 19.74 32.20 2.29
N ALA A 128 20.55 32.95 1.55
CA ALA A 128 20.22 34.32 1.15
C ALA A 128 18.95 34.38 0.29
N SER A 129 18.78 33.44 -0.63
CA SER A 129 17.57 33.30 -1.45
C SER A 129 16.34 32.95 -0.60
N LEU A 130 16.50 32.04 0.37
CA LEU A 130 15.45 31.68 1.32
C LEU A 130 15.03 32.87 2.19
N ASP A 131 15.98 33.64 2.71
CA ASP A 131 15.72 34.81 3.57
C ASP A 131 15.03 35.94 2.80
N ARG A 132 15.17 35.99 1.46
CA ARG A 132 14.42 36.89 0.56
C ARG A 132 13.04 36.37 0.15
N GLY A 133 12.64 35.17 0.60
CA GLY A 133 11.40 34.52 0.18
C GLY A 133 11.41 34.00 -1.26
N GLN A 134 12.59 33.78 -1.85
CA GLN A 134 12.77 33.26 -3.21
C GLN A 134 13.54 31.93 -3.16
N PRO A 135 12.94 30.84 -2.64
CA PRO A 135 13.65 29.57 -2.53
C PRO A 135 14.05 29.02 -3.91
N PRO A 136 15.23 28.39 -4.05
CA PRO A 136 15.61 27.72 -5.28
C PRO A 136 14.66 26.56 -5.62
N SER A 137 14.45 26.32 -6.91
CA SER A 137 13.61 25.22 -7.38
C SER A 137 14.18 23.86 -6.93
N PRO A 138 13.35 22.96 -6.40
CA PRO A 138 13.77 21.62 -6.05
C PRO A 138 14.19 20.84 -7.30
N PRO A 139 15.25 20.02 -7.23
CA PRO A 139 15.66 19.20 -8.36
C PRO A 139 14.71 18.02 -8.56
N GLU A 140 14.61 17.58 -9.80
CA GLU A 140 13.99 16.31 -10.16
C GLU A 140 14.98 15.16 -9.92
N VAL A 141 14.45 14.01 -9.49
CA VAL A 141 15.21 12.77 -9.30
C VAL A 141 14.69 11.72 -10.26
N SER A 142 15.55 11.27 -11.16
CA SER A 142 15.21 10.24 -12.14
C SER A 142 15.11 8.85 -11.51
N LEU A 143 14.39 7.95 -12.19
CA LEU A 143 14.25 6.55 -11.76
C LEU A 143 15.61 5.85 -11.60
N GLU A 144 16.57 6.11 -12.50
CA GLU A 144 17.90 5.48 -12.47
C GLU A 144 18.73 5.94 -11.27
N GLU A 145 18.62 7.21 -10.90
CA GLU A 145 19.26 7.75 -9.70
C GLU A 145 18.66 7.14 -8.42
N THR A 146 17.33 6.97 -8.40
CA THR A 146 16.63 6.29 -7.32
C THR A 146 17.07 4.82 -7.21
N LYS A 147 17.05 4.07 -8.32
CA LYS A 147 17.48 2.66 -8.37
C LYS A 147 18.92 2.49 -7.88
N ARG A 148 19.84 3.37 -8.30
CA ARG A 148 21.23 3.38 -7.83
C ARG A 148 21.30 3.59 -6.31
N THR A 149 20.52 4.52 -5.79
CA THR A 149 20.51 4.82 -4.35
C THR A 149 19.93 3.66 -3.53
N ILE A 150 18.88 3.01 -4.02
CA ILE A 150 18.30 1.82 -3.38
C ILE A 150 19.32 0.68 -3.35
N ARG A 151 20.12 0.47 -4.40
CA ARG A 151 21.22 -0.51 -4.40
C ARG A 151 22.21 -0.22 -3.27
N TYR A 152 22.61 1.05 -3.09
CA TYR A 152 23.49 1.40 -1.98
C TYR A 152 22.87 1.11 -0.61
N LEU A 153 21.59 1.43 -0.42
CA LEU A 153 20.88 1.12 0.82
C LEU A 153 20.87 -0.39 1.10
N LYS A 154 20.64 -1.21 0.07
CA LYS A 154 20.71 -2.68 0.15
C LYS A 154 22.13 -3.14 0.52
N ASP A 155 23.17 -2.63 -0.15
CA ASP A 155 24.57 -3.00 0.10
C ASP A 155 25.07 -2.57 1.49
N LEU A 156 24.54 -1.47 2.03
CA LEU A 156 24.79 -1.03 3.40
C LEU A 156 24.06 -1.90 4.44
N GLY A 157 23.21 -2.83 4.01
CA GLY A 157 22.36 -3.64 4.87
C GLY A 157 21.31 -2.81 5.60
N ARG A 158 20.89 -1.68 5.02
CA ARG A 158 19.74 -0.88 5.49
C ARG A 158 18.47 -1.39 4.83
N PHE A 159 17.34 -1.24 5.51
CA PHE A 159 16.05 -1.68 4.99
C PHE A 159 16.08 -3.15 4.53
N LYS A 160 16.75 -4.02 5.32
CA LYS A 160 16.98 -5.42 4.93
C LYS A 160 15.68 -6.10 4.57
N GLU A 161 14.65 -5.87 5.38
CA GLU A 161 13.33 -6.44 5.14
C GLU A 161 12.71 -5.88 3.85
N GLU A 162 12.72 -4.56 3.63
CA GLU A 162 12.10 -3.96 2.43
C GLU A 162 12.84 -4.34 1.14
N LEU A 163 14.16 -4.46 1.22
CA LEU A 163 15.04 -4.66 0.07
C LEU A 163 15.48 -6.12 -0.13
N GLU A 164 15.11 -7.03 0.78
CA GLU A 164 15.46 -8.47 0.72
C GLU A 164 15.21 -9.01 -0.70
N TYR A 165 14.02 -8.68 -1.20
CA TYR A 165 13.43 -9.20 -2.42
C TYR A 165 13.37 -8.18 -3.56
N TYR A 166 13.94 -7.00 -3.35
CA TYR A 166 13.95 -5.97 -4.39
C TYR A 166 14.94 -6.31 -5.50
N VAL A 167 14.42 -6.42 -6.74
CA VAL A 167 15.18 -6.60 -7.99
C VAL A 167 15.01 -5.35 -8.86
N PRO A 168 16.04 -4.48 -8.99
CA PRO A 168 15.91 -3.19 -9.66
C PRO A 168 15.51 -3.21 -11.15
N GLU A 169 15.74 -4.32 -11.84
CA GLU A 169 15.71 -4.40 -13.30
C GLU A 169 14.31 -4.61 -13.89
N ASN A 170 13.33 -5.04 -13.09
CA ASN A 170 12.00 -5.45 -13.58
C ASN A 170 10.87 -4.49 -13.19
N ASP A 171 11.20 -3.29 -12.69
CA ASP A 171 10.24 -2.43 -12.02
C ASP A 171 9.83 -1.22 -12.86
N GLY A 172 8.52 -0.98 -12.91
CA GLY A 172 7.93 0.20 -13.53
C GLY A 172 8.17 1.47 -12.72
N GLU A 173 7.80 2.61 -13.30
CA GLU A 173 7.95 3.92 -12.69
C GLU A 173 6.65 4.38 -12.02
N GLU A 174 6.76 4.93 -10.83
CA GLU A 174 5.70 5.67 -10.16
C GLU A 174 6.22 7.03 -9.71
N GLN A 175 5.56 8.10 -10.14
CA GLN A 175 5.94 9.45 -9.75
C GLN A 175 5.45 9.73 -8.33
N MET A 176 6.40 9.97 -7.43
CA MET A 176 6.14 10.39 -6.06
C MET A 176 6.44 11.89 -5.92
N MET A 177 5.47 12.63 -5.40
CA MET A 177 5.67 14.00 -4.95
C MET A 177 5.74 14.02 -3.42
N GLY A 178 6.95 14.19 -2.90
CA GLY A 178 7.19 14.26 -1.46
C GLY A 178 7.37 15.70 -1.00
N GLN A 179 6.45 16.21 -0.17
CA GLN A 179 6.64 17.49 0.52
C GLN A 179 7.44 17.32 1.81
N VAL A 180 8.47 18.13 2.01
CA VAL A 180 9.35 18.09 3.19
C VAL A 180 9.43 19.44 3.90
N GLY A 181 9.86 19.39 5.17
CA GLY A 181 10.05 20.56 6.03
C GLY A 181 8.86 20.87 6.93
N PRO A 182 9.05 21.72 7.96
CA PRO A 182 7.98 22.07 8.91
C PRO A 182 6.79 22.80 8.25
N MET A 183 7.05 23.51 7.15
CA MET A 183 6.04 24.23 6.37
C MET A 183 5.56 23.44 5.14
N LYS A 184 6.13 22.26 4.87
CA LYS A 184 5.88 21.47 3.65
C LYS A 184 6.06 22.28 2.36
N ASP A 185 7.01 23.22 2.38
CA ASP A 185 7.25 24.23 1.35
C ASP A 185 8.19 23.76 0.24
N VAL A 186 8.79 22.57 0.38
CA VAL A 186 9.67 21.97 -0.62
C VAL A 186 9.06 20.66 -1.10
N THR A 187 8.76 20.59 -2.40
CA THR A 187 8.27 19.37 -3.05
C THR A 187 9.40 18.77 -3.89
N ALA A 188 9.90 17.59 -3.53
CA ALA A 188 10.74 16.84 -4.45
C ALA A 188 9.84 16.02 -5.39
N VAL A 189 10.09 16.15 -6.69
CA VAL A 189 9.52 15.28 -7.71
C VAL A 189 10.49 14.12 -7.91
N VAL A 190 10.05 12.93 -7.55
CA VAL A 190 10.91 11.74 -7.50
C VAL A 190 10.22 10.64 -8.26
N HIS A 191 10.91 10.08 -9.24
CA HIS A 191 10.45 8.87 -9.91
C HIS A 191 10.96 7.66 -9.14
N PHE A 192 10.02 6.92 -8.54
CA PHE A 192 10.32 5.79 -7.67
C PHE A 192 9.97 4.46 -8.34
N PRO A 193 10.76 3.40 -8.16
CA PRO A 193 10.41 2.08 -8.64
C PRO A 193 9.19 1.54 -7.88
N LYS A 194 8.14 1.14 -8.61
CA LYS A 194 6.82 0.79 -8.06
C LYS A 194 6.87 -0.35 -7.03
N GLY A 195 7.64 -1.40 -7.29
CA GLY A 195 7.87 -2.52 -6.41
C GLY A 195 8.72 -2.20 -5.16
N ALA A 196 9.40 -1.05 -5.12
CA ALA A 196 10.03 -0.54 -3.90
C ALA A 196 9.12 0.38 -3.07
N MET A 197 7.97 0.77 -3.63
CA MET A 197 6.99 1.57 -2.89
C MET A 197 6.21 0.68 -1.92
N PRO A 198 6.17 1.02 -0.62
CA PRO A 198 5.27 0.33 0.28
C PRO A 198 3.82 0.62 -0.13
N PRO A 199 2.89 -0.33 0.06
CA PRO A 199 1.47 -0.04 -0.01
C PRO A 199 1.08 1.18 0.82
N HIS A 200 0.28 2.09 0.25
CA HIS A 200 -0.27 3.20 1.01
C HIS A 200 -1.33 2.69 2.00
N ILE A 201 -0.94 2.55 3.26
CA ILE A 201 -1.81 2.11 4.35
C ILE A 201 -1.89 3.13 5.50
N TRP A 202 -3.01 3.11 6.20
CA TRP A 202 -3.16 3.61 7.55
C TRP A 202 -3.20 2.43 8.52
N LEU A 203 -2.53 2.60 9.67
CA LEU A 203 -2.50 1.62 10.73
C LEU A 203 -2.72 2.36 12.05
N ASP A 204 -3.82 2.05 12.74
CA ASP A 204 -4.19 2.69 14.02
C ASP A 204 -4.54 1.63 15.06
N VAL A 205 -4.59 2.00 16.34
CA VAL A 205 -5.03 1.09 17.40
C VAL A 205 -6.50 0.77 17.21
N ALA A 206 -6.82 -0.52 17.07
CA ALA A 206 -8.19 -0.96 16.82
C ALA A 206 -9.06 -0.75 18.06
N ARG A 207 -10.29 -0.27 17.84
CA ARG A 207 -11.32 -0.19 18.87
C ARG A 207 -11.76 -1.58 19.27
N ALA A 208 -11.66 -1.90 20.56
CA ALA A 208 -12.08 -3.18 21.09
C ALA A 208 -13.63 -3.29 21.14
N PRO A 209 -14.20 -4.47 20.84
CA PRO A 209 -15.63 -4.75 21.04
C PRO A 209 -16.07 -4.55 22.49
N ALA A 210 -17.32 -4.12 22.67
CA ALA A 210 -17.94 -4.05 23.98
C ALA A 210 -17.96 -5.46 24.62
N GLY A 211 -17.33 -5.61 25.78
CA GLY A 211 -17.24 -6.90 26.48
C GLY A 211 -15.96 -7.71 26.19
N ALA A 212 -15.11 -7.29 25.26
CA ALA A 212 -13.77 -7.87 25.16
C ALA A 212 -13.02 -7.60 26.47
N SER A 213 -12.65 -8.66 27.20
CA SER A 213 -11.83 -8.51 28.40
C SER A 213 -10.49 -7.94 27.97
N THR A 214 -10.32 -6.63 28.09
CA THR A 214 -9.00 -6.03 27.99
C THR A 214 -8.21 -6.67 29.12
N GLY A 215 -7.25 -7.52 28.79
CA GLY A 215 -6.37 -8.20 29.75
C GLY A 215 -5.48 -7.23 30.53
N ALA A 216 -5.90 -5.97 30.69
CA ALA A 216 -5.30 -4.94 31.49
C ALA A 216 -5.39 -5.34 32.95
N LYS A 217 -4.40 -6.14 33.38
CA LYS A 217 -4.27 -6.63 34.75
C LYS A 217 -3.84 -5.51 35.70
N ASN A 218 -3.28 -4.40 35.20
CA ASN A 218 -2.75 -3.36 36.07
C ASN A 218 -3.56 -2.04 36.03
N ARG A 219 -3.68 -1.41 37.20
CA ARG A 219 -4.41 -0.15 37.46
C ARG A 219 -3.91 1.00 36.57
N ASN A 220 -2.63 0.97 36.19
CA ASN A 220 -2.03 1.95 35.30
C ASN A 220 -2.46 1.79 33.84
N GLU A 221 -2.67 0.57 33.35
CA GLU A 221 -3.21 0.33 32.00
C GLU A 221 -4.68 0.75 31.91
N ARG A 222 -5.46 0.51 32.98
CA ARG A 222 -6.83 1.04 33.08
C ARG A 222 -6.86 2.57 33.06
N ARG A 223 -5.91 3.24 33.71
CA ARG A 223 -5.77 4.70 33.66
C ARG A 223 -5.30 5.20 32.29
N ALA A 224 -4.43 4.48 31.60
CA ALA A 224 -4.00 4.80 30.23
C ALA A 224 -5.15 4.65 29.22
N ALA A 225 -5.90 3.55 29.30
CA ALA A 225 -7.10 3.33 28.48
C ALA A 225 -8.22 4.36 28.76
N ALA A 226 -8.40 4.76 30.03
CA ALA A 226 -9.34 5.82 30.40
C ALA A 226 -8.90 7.21 29.90
N ARG A 227 -7.59 7.49 29.89
CA ARG A 227 -7.02 8.72 29.30
C ARG A 227 -7.10 8.73 27.78
N ALA A 228 -6.91 7.60 27.11
CA ALA A 228 -7.13 7.47 25.67
C ALA A 228 -8.59 7.74 25.29
N LYS A 229 -9.55 7.32 26.12
CA LYS A 229 -10.98 7.66 25.95
C LYS A 229 -11.29 9.15 26.15
N THR A 230 -10.57 9.86 27.02
CA THR A 230 -10.79 11.30 27.29
C THR A 230 -10.06 12.22 26.32
N LYS A 231 -9.06 11.72 25.57
CA LYS A 231 -8.34 12.47 24.54
C LYS A 231 -8.85 12.20 23.11
N ALA A 232 -9.91 11.39 22.96
CA ALA A 232 -10.61 11.28 21.70
C ALA A 232 -11.25 12.64 21.37
N LEU A 233 -10.68 13.32 20.37
CA LEU A 233 -11.33 14.46 19.71
C LEU A 233 -12.79 14.09 19.38
N PRO A 234 -13.74 15.06 19.46
CA PRO A 234 -15.11 14.80 19.03
C PRO A 234 -15.08 14.24 17.61
N ALA A 235 -15.65 13.05 17.44
CA ALA A 235 -15.71 12.39 16.15
C ALA A 235 -16.43 13.34 15.15
N PRO A 236 -15.78 13.74 14.04
CA PRO A 236 -16.47 14.51 13.03
C PRO A 236 -17.50 13.59 12.37
N GLY A 237 -18.78 13.96 12.50
CA GLY A 237 -19.92 13.25 11.91
C GLY A 237 -20.38 12.06 12.76
N THR A 238 -21.55 12.19 13.38
CA THR A 238 -22.34 11.02 13.78
C THR A 238 -22.66 10.21 12.54
N LEU A 239 -22.05 9.03 12.41
CA LEU A 239 -22.40 8.02 11.42
C LEU A 239 -23.92 7.79 11.46
N SER A 240 -24.56 7.83 10.30
CA SER A 240 -25.97 7.48 10.10
C SER A 240 -26.26 6.05 10.56
N ASP A 241 -27.52 5.71 10.83
CA ASP A 241 -27.88 4.36 11.30
C ASP A 241 -27.57 3.26 10.27
N ALA A 242 -27.44 3.61 8.98
CA ALA A 242 -26.94 2.72 7.94
C ALA A 242 -25.41 2.49 8.04
N GLU A 243 -24.65 3.53 8.39
CA GLU A 243 -23.20 3.44 8.64
C GLU A 243 -22.88 2.74 9.97
N LYS A 244 -23.76 2.85 10.98
CA LYS A 244 -23.63 2.14 12.28
C LYS A 244 -23.84 0.63 12.16
N LYS A 245 -24.64 0.16 11.20
CA LYS A 245 -24.83 -1.28 10.97
C LYS A 245 -23.59 -1.96 10.40
N GLY A 246 -22.60 -1.18 9.93
CA GLY A 246 -21.37 -1.71 9.34
C GLY A 246 -21.65 -2.64 8.15
N PRO A 247 -20.63 -3.29 7.60
CA PRO A 247 -20.85 -4.40 6.69
C PRO A 247 -21.66 -5.48 7.41
N ASN A 248 -22.71 -6.01 6.77
CA ASN A 248 -23.35 -7.21 7.27
C ASN A 248 -22.44 -8.43 6.98
N PHE A 249 -21.39 -8.58 7.78
CA PHE A 249 -20.48 -9.73 7.71
C PHE A 249 -21.21 -11.07 7.95
N GLU A 250 -22.46 -11.03 8.44
CA GLU A 250 -23.31 -12.22 8.63
C GLU A 250 -23.83 -12.82 7.33
N ASP A 251 -23.78 -12.08 6.22
CA ASP A 251 -24.10 -12.59 4.89
C ASP A 251 -22.94 -13.40 4.29
N TRP A 252 -21.77 -13.39 4.95
CA TRP A 252 -20.57 -14.12 4.53
C TRP A 252 -20.42 -15.41 5.35
N LYS A 253 -21.51 -16.16 5.45
CA LYS A 253 -21.48 -17.51 6.03
C LYS A 253 -20.63 -18.40 5.15
N LEU A 254 -19.85 -19.28 5.78
CA LEU A 254 -19.21 -20.40 5.09
C LEU A 254 -20.29 -21.25 4.41
N ALA A 255 -19.91 -21.97 3.36
CA ALA A 255 -20.77 -23.01 2.76
C ALA A 255 -21.36 -23.93 3.84
N ASP A 256 -22.61 -24.37 3.64
CA ASP A 256 -23.48 -24.97 4.65
C ASP A 256 -22.76 -25.92 5.64
N GLY A 257 -22.73 -25.53 6.92
CA GLY A 257 -22.33 -26.39 8.04
C GLY A 257 -20.91 -26.18 8.60
N VAL A 258 -20.05 -25.35 7.99
CA VAL A 258 -18.71 -25.07 8.55
C VAL A 258 -18.76 -23.85 9.46
N GLU A 259 -18.36 -24.01 10.73
CA GLU A 259 -18.24 -22.87 11.65
C GLU A 259 -16.93 -22.10 11.45
N HIS A 260 -16.98 -20.77 11.52
CA HIS A 260 -15.78 -19.94 11.59
C HIS A 260 -14.96 -20.30 12.83
N SER A 261 -13.63 -20.34 12.69
CA SER A 261 -12.72 -20.51 13.83
C SER A 261 -12.91 -19.40 14.87
N PRO A 262 -12.61 -19.64 16.17
CA PRO A 262 -12.70 -18.60 17.19
C PRO A 262 -11.86 -17.35 16.86
N ALA A 263 -10.69 -17.53 16.24
CA ALA A 263 -9.83 -16.43 15.79
C ALA A 263 -10.48 -15.62 14.67
N LEU A 264 -11.12 -16.29 13.70
CA LEU A 264 -11.84 -15.63 12.62
C LEU A 264 -13.09 -14.88 13.12
N LYS A 265 -13.84 -15.47 14.05
CA LYS A 265 -14.97 -14.80 14.73
C LYS A 265 -14.49 -13.51 15.43
N LYS A 266 -13.36 -13.58 16.15
CA LYS A 266 -12.71 -12.42 16.76
C LYS A 266 -12.29 -11.37 15.72
N GLN A 267 -11.73 -11.77 14.58
CA GLN A 267 -11.36 -10.87 13.47
C GLN A 267 -12.59 -10.08 12.97
N ILE A 268 -13.69 -10.78 12.72
CA ILE A 268 -14.96 -10.18 12.27
C ILE A 268 -15.49 -9.19 13.32
N ASP A 269 -15.47 -9.53 14.60
CA ASP A 269 -15.96 -8.65 15.66
C ASP A 269 -15.16 -7.36 15.78
N PHE A 270 -13.83 -7.40 15.65
CA PHE A 270 -13.01 -6.19 15.62
C PHE A 270 -13.26 -5.36 14.35
N LEU A 271 -13.43 -6.00 13.19
CA LEU A 271 -13.75 -5.29 11.94
C LEU A 271 -15.09 -4.54 12.03
N ARG A 272 -16.10 -5.12 12.69
CA ARG A 272 -17.39 -4.44 12.96
C ARG A 272 -17.21 -3.15 13.76
N GLN A 273 -16.28 -3.13 14.71
CA GLN A 273 -15.98 -1.95 15.54
C GLN A 273 -15.06 -0.94 14.84
N ASN A 274 -14.38 -1.37 13.78
CA ASN A 274 -13.44 -0.58 13.00
C ASN A 274 -13.85 -0.64 11.52
N PRO A 275 -15.00 -0.03 11.16
CA PRO A 275 -15.66 -0.31 9.88
C PRO A 275 -14.85 0.13 8.65
N LYS A 276 -13.84 1.00 8.80
CA LYS A 276 -12.91 1.37 7.72
C LYS A 276 -11.75 0.40 7.53
N ALA A 277 -11.50 -0.49 8.48
CA ALA A 277 -10.37 -1.40 8.45
C ALA A 277 -10.58 -2.53 7.41
N ASP A 278 -9.54 -2.78 6.62
CA ASP A 278 -9.41 -3.92 5.73
C ASP A 278 -8.93 -5.16 6.46
N TYR A 279 -8.23 -5.01 7.57
CA TYR A 279 -7.76 -6.13 8.37
C TYR A 279 -7.41 -5.67 9.79
N ILE A 280 -7.51 -6.57 10.76
CA ILE A 280 -7.01 -6.32 12.12
C ILE A 280 -5.79 -7.20 12.31
N LEU A 281 -4.72 -6.62 12.82
CA LEU A 281 -3.45 -7.31 13.08
C LEU A 281 -3.19 -7.35 14.59
N TRP A 282 -2.72 -8.50 15.06
CA TRP A 282 -2.24 -8.68 16.43
C TRP A 282 -0.76 -9.05 16.45
N GLY A 283 -0.11 -8.94 17.61
CA GLY A 283 1.23 -9.51 17.79
C GLY A 283 2.37 -8.65 17.28
N LYS A 284 2.21 -7.32 17.21
CA LYS A 284 3.32 -6.40 16.93
C LYS A 284 4.48 -6.66 17.90
N GLU A 285 5.72 -6.71 17.42
CA GLU A 285 6.86 -7.20 18.23
C GLU A 285 7.09 -6.40 19.53
N ASP A 286 6.88 -5.09 19.50
CA ASP A 286 7.02 -4.20 20.66
C ASP A 286 5.73 -4.05 21.48
N ASP A 287 4.59 -4.51 20.95
CA ASP A 287 3.28 -4.41 21.59
C ASP A 287 2.35 -5.55 21.14
N PRO A 288 2.60 -6.79 21.58
CA PRO A 288 1.94 -7.96 21.03
C PRO A 288 0.47 -8.07 21.44
N SER A 289 0.07 -7.38 22.51
CA SER A 289 -1.31 -7.41 23.05
C SER A 289 -2.27 -6.47 22.33
N THR A 290 -1.77 -5.41 21.70
CA THR A 290 -2.62 -4.39 21.10
C THR A 290 -3.06 -4.79 19.69
N PRO A 291 -4.36 -4.74 19.39
CA PRO A 291 -4.88 -4.93 18.05
C PRO A 291 -4.69 -3.65 17.22
N TYR A 292 -4.31 -3.79 15.96
CA TYR A 292 -4.12 -2.67 15.04
C TYR A 292 -5.05 -2.81 13.83
N ALA A 293 -5.81 -1.77 13.54
CA ALA A 293 -6.69 -1.68 12.39
C ALA A 293 -5.91 -1.16 11.17
N LEU A 294 -5.79 -2.00 10.16
CA LEU A 294 -5.14 -1.69 8.89
C LEU A 294 -6.17 -1.23 7.86
N GLU A 295 -5.89 -0.15 7.15
CA GLU A 295 -6.71 0.40 6.08
C GLU A 295 -5.85 0.74 4.85
N PHE A 296 -6.12 0.13 3.70
CA PHE A 296 -5.53 0.50 2.43
C PHE A 296 -6.15 1.79 1.90
N GLN A 297 -5.31 2.75 1.50
CA GLN A 297 -5.75 4.05 0.99
C GLN A 297 -5.98 4.05 -0.52
N ASP A 298 -5.45 3.06 -1.24
CA ASP A 298 -5.67 2.87 -2.67
C ASP A 298 -6.88 1.97 -2.93
N PHE A 299 -7.74 2.35 -3.89
CA PHE A 299 -8.94 1.60 -4.25
C PHE A 299 -8.61 0.24 -4.86
N VAL A 300 -7.60 0.18 -5.76
CA VAL A 300 -7.27 -1.05 -6.47
C VAL A 300 -6.83 -2.11 -5.46
N MET A 301 -5.97 -1.74 -4.52
CA MET A 301 -5.49 -2.63 -3.48
C MET A 301 -6.56 -2.92 -2.43
N GLY A 302 -7.18 -1.92 -1.83
CA GLY A 302 -8.16 -2.14 -0.76
C GLY A 302 -9.45 -2.81 -1.24
N GLY A 303 -9.93 -2.46 -2.43
CA GLY A 303 -11.07 -3.12 -3.06
C GLY A 303 -10.78 -4.59 -3.39
N SER A 304 -9.62 -4.88 -3.97
CA SER A 304 -9.20 -6.26 -4.23
C SER A 304 -9.00 -7.04 -2.94
N PHE A 305 -8.34 -6.45 -1.95
CA PHE A 305 -8.14 -7.06 -0.63
C PHE A 305 -9.47 -7.43 0.03
N ALA A 306 -10.45 -6.52 0.02
CA ALA A 306 -11.79 -6.80 0.53
C ALA A 306 -12.47 -7.95 -0.22
N GLY A 307 -12.33 -8.03 -1.54
CA GLY A 307 -12.86 -9.11 -2.38
C GLY A 307 -12.25 -10.47 -2.03
N TYR A 308 -10.91 -10.58 -1.99
CA TYR A 308 -10.22 -11.82 -1.62
C TYR A 308 -10.51 -12.24 -0.18
N ARG A 309 -10.55 -11.29 0.77
CA ARG A 309 -10.92 -11.58 2.15
C ARG A 309 -12.35 -12.11 2.25
N ARG A 310 -13.30 -11.55 1.51
CA ARG A 310 -14.67 -12.08 1.44
C ARG A 310 -14.68 -13.53 0.98
N ARG A 311 -13.91 -13.88 -0.06
CA ARG A 311 -13.79 -15.27 -0.51
C ARG A 311 -13.24 -16.19 0.57
N LEU A 312 -12.23 -15.76 1.34
CA LEU A 312 -11.72 -16.54 2.48
C LEU A 312 -12.76 -16.72 3.58
N PHE A 313 -13.63 -15.74 3.82
CA PHE A 313 -14.71 -15.89 4.78
C PHE A 313 -15.78 -16.90 4.33
N VAL A 314 -15.97 -17.08 3.02
CA VAL A 314 -16.95 -18.01 2.43
C VAL A 314 -16.36 -19.42 2.21
N ASN A 315 -15.10 -19.49 1.78
CA ASN A 315 -14.44 -20.73 1.35
C ASN A 315 -13.40 -21.26 2.37
N GLY A 316 -13.09 -20.49 3.40
CA GLY A 316 -11.99 -20.79 4.34
C GLY A 316 -10.61 -20.78 3.68
N GLY A 317 -9.64 -21.46 4.31
CA GLY A 317 -8.27 -21.56 3.80
C GLY A 317 -8.09 -22.36 2.51
N SER A 318 -9.12 -23.09 2.07
CA SER A 318 -9.06 -23.86 0.82
C SER A 318 -8.88 -22.99 -0.43
N ASP A 319 -9.25 -21.71 -0.35
CA ASP A 319 -9.06 -20.74 -1.42
C ASP A 319 -7.64 -20.15 -1.40
N GLN A 320 -6.69 -20.94 -1.92
CA GLN A 320 -5.27 -20.60 -1.94
C GLN A 320 -4.95 -19.33 -2.74
N TYR A 321 -5.73 -18.99 -3.78
CA TYR A 321 -5.55 -17.73 -4.52
C TYR A 321 -5.78 -16.54 -3.59
N SER A 322 -6.85 -16.61 -2.79
CA SER A 322 -7.18 -15.57 -1.82
C SER A 322 -6.16 -15.51 -0.69
N LEU A 323 -5.73 -16.65 -0.13
CA LEU A 323 -4.68 -16.68 0.89
C LEU A 323 -3.36 -16.07 0.38
N ALA A 324 -2.94 -16.46 -0.83
CA ALA A 324 -1.73 -15.94 -1.46
C ALA A 324 -1.80 -14.42 -1.65
N TYR A 325 -2.94 -13.91 -2.12
CA TYR A 325 -3.15 -12.47 -2.27
C TYR A 325 -3.05 -11.75 -0.93
N ILE A 326 -3.69 -12.26 0.12
CA ILE A 326 -3.64 -11.65 1.46
C ILE A 326 -2.21 -11.63 1.99
N PHE A 327 -1.42 -12.70 1.83
CA PHE A 327 0.00 -12.69 2.21
C PHE A 327 0.82 -11.66 1.44
N LEU A 328 0.71 -11.68 0.11
CA LEU A 328 1.49 -10.81 -0.77
C LEU A 328 1.11 -9.33 -0.64
N THR A 329 -0.04 -9.00 -0.06
CA THR A 329 -0.47 -7.63 0.21
C THR A 329 -0.23 -7.20 1.66
N LEU A 330 -0.53 -8.04 2.66
CA LEU A 330 -0.31 -7.71 4.07
C LEU A 330 1.17 -7.59 4.40
N VAL A 331 2.00 -8.55 3.99
CA VAL A 331 3.41 -8.59 4.41
C VAL A 331 4.15 -7.33 3.98
N PRO A 332 4.06 -6.85 2.71
CA PRO A 332 4.67 -5.58 2.34
C PRO A 332 4.04 -4.38 3.05
N ALA A 333 2.73 -4.40 3.29
CA ALA A 333 2.01 -3.29 3.90
C ALA A 333 2.47 -3.02 5.36
N VAL A 334 2.74 -4.06 6.14
CA VAL A 334 3.08 -3.92 7.57
C VAL A 334 4.51 -4.21 7.95
N ARG A 335 5.38 -4.50 6.98
CA ARG A 335 6.82 -4.69 7.19
C ARG A 335 7.45 -3.61 8.07
N ARG A 336 7.16 -2.33 7.78
CA ARG A 336 7.65 -1.15 8.54
C ARG A 336 7.00 -0.91 9.89
N ARG A 337 6.02 -1.74 10.25
CA ARG A 337 5.21 -1.58 11.46
C ARG A 337 5.54 -2.64 12.51
N LYS A 338 6.68 -3.33 12.36
CA LYS A 338 7.17 -4.39 13.26
C LYS A 338 6.19 -5.56 13.38
N PHE A 339 5.57 -5.93 12.26
CA PHE A 339 4.82 -7.17 12.11
C PHE A 339 5.65 -8.10 11.24
N SER A 340 6.31 -9.08 11.85
CA SER A 340 7.08 -10.06 11.11
C SER A 340 6.18 -11.05 10.36
N LEU A 341 6.73 -11.70 9.34
CA LEU A 341 6.05 -12.78 8.62
C LEU A 341 5.59 -13.90 9.58
N ALA A 342 6.36 -14.18 10.63
CA ALA A 342 6.00 -15.16 11.66
C ALA A 342 4.70 -14.77 12.40
N VAL A 343 4.52 -13.49 12.72
CA VAL A 343 3.32 -12.97 13.37
C VAL A 343 2.10 -13.08 12.44
N ILE A 344 2.25 -12.61 11.20
CA ILE A 344 1.17 -12.62 10.20
C ILE A 344 0.75 -14.07 9.88
N SER A 345 1.73 -14.94 9.64
CA SER A 345 1.46 -16.36 9.36
C SER A 345 0.80 -17.05 10.55
N LYS A 346 1.25 -16.81 11.79
CA LYS A 346 0.60 -17.37 12.98
C LYS A 346 -0.88 -16.98 13.06
N GLN A 347 -1.18 -15.68 12.89
CA GLN A 347 -2.56 -15.20 12.89
C GLN A 347 -3.41 -15.87 11.80
N LEU A 348 -2.90 -15.93 10.57
CA LEU A 348 -3.63 -16.55 9.46
C LEU A 348 -3.83 -18.07 9.65
N ARG A 349 -2.88 -18.78 10.27
CA ARG A 349 -3.05 -20.21 10.62
C ARG A 349 -4.19 -20.42 11.61
N GLU A 350 -4.33 -19.53 12.59
CA GLU A 350 -5.43 -19.56 13.56
C GLU A 350 -6.78 -19.22 12.90
N GLU A 351 -6.79 -18.30 11.92
CA GLU A 351 -8.00 -17.89 11.20
C GLU A 351 -8.48 -18.94 10.18
N TYR A 352 -7.59 -19.46 9.34
CA TYR A 352 -7.94 -20.23 8.13
C TYR A 352 -7.40 -21.66 8.10
N GLY A 353 -6.69 -22.10 9.15
CA GLY A 353 -6.13 -23.44 9.27
C GLY A 353 -4.65 -23.50 8.90
N LYS A 354 -3.89 -24.30 9.67
CA LYS A 354 -2.43 -24.38 9.55
C LYS A 354 -1.98 -24.92 8.20
N ASP A 355 -2.54 -26.05 7.77
CA ASP A 355 -2.05 -26.77 6.59
C ASP A 355 -2.19 -25.96 5.31
N TRP A 356 -3.33 -25.29 5.13
CA TRP A 356 -3.57 -24.40 3.98
C TRP A 356 -2.60 -23.22 3.95
N VAL A 357 -2.38 -22.60 5.11
CA VAL A 357 -1.48 -21.45 5.23
C VAL A 357 -0.04 -21.85 4.98
N ASP A 358 0.43 -22.95 5.57
CA ASP A 358 1.80 -23.44 5.37
C ASP A 358 2.01 -23.83 3.90
N GLN A 359 1.07 -24.53 3.29
CA GLN A 359 1.11 -24.87 1.86
C GLN A 359 1.17 -23.64 0.95
N THR A 360 0.41 -22.57 1.26
CA THR A 360 0.48 -21.31 0.51
C THR A 360 1.82 -20.62 0.70
N LEU A 361 2.32 -20.53 1.94
CA LEU A 361 3.61 -19.92 2.27
C LEU A 361 4.78 -20.57 1.54
N ASP A 362 4.80 -21.91 1.50
CA ASP A 362 5.83 -22.70 0.82
C ASP A 362 5.86 -22.49 -0.70
N SER A 363 4.78 -21.93 -1.26
CA SER A 363 4.65 -21.64 -2.69
C SER A 363 4.80 -20.19 -3.05
N ILE A 364 5.10 -19.33 -2.08
CA ILE A 364 5.49 -17.95 -2.33
C ILE A 364 7.01 -17.92 -2.46
N ASP A 365 7.50 -17.60 -3.66
CA ASP A 365 8.86 -17.12 -3.81
C ASP A 365 8.90 -15.68 -3.30
N TRP A 366 9.34 -15.54 -2.05
CA TRP A 366 9.44 -14.25 -1.40
C TRP A 366 10.42 -13.32 -2.13
N THR A 367 11.46 -13.86 -2.78
CA THR A 367 12.45 -13.09 -3.56
C THR A 367 11.86 -12.36 -4.74
N THR A 368 10.90 -12.96 -5.41
CA THR A 368 10.24 -12.35 -6.56
C THR A 368 8.85 -11.82 -6.20
N MET A 369 8.40 -12.04 -4.96
CA MET A 369 7.03 -11.79 -4.49
C MET A 369 5.99 -12.44 -5.42
N GLN A 370 6.31 -13.64 -5.92
CA GLN A 370 5.46 -14.43 -6.80
C GLN A 370 4.92 -15.64 -6.05
N TRP A 371 3.64 -15.93 -6.22
CA TRP A 371 3.03 -17.17 -5.74
C TRP A 371 2.89 -18.15 -6.89
N LYS A 372 3.37 -19.38 -6.70
CA LYS A 372 3.20 -20.48 -7.64
C LYS A 372 1.96 -21.29 -7.25
N SER A 373 0.94 -21.27 -8.10
CA SER A 373 -0.29 -22.03 -7.84
C SER A 373 0.00 -23.54 -7.80
N HIS A 374 -0.42 -24.22 -6.74
CA HIS A 374 -0.33 -25.70 -6.67
C HIS A 374 -1.17 -26.39 -7.73
N GLN A 375 -2.32 -25.80 -8.09
CA GLN A 375 -3.24 -26.39 -9.06
C GLN A 375 -2.73 -26.27 -10.49
N THR A 376 -2.11 -25.15 -10.86
CA THR A 376 -1.73 -24.86 -12.25
C THR A 376 -0.23 -24.83 -12.50
N GLY A 377 0.57 -24.79 -11.43
CA GLY A 377 2.03 -24.58 -11.50
C GLY A 377 2.44 -23.18 -11.98
N LYS A 378 1.50 -22.30 -12.32
CA LYS A 378 1.78 -20.97 -12.88
C LYS A 378 2.20 -19.99 -11.78
N PRO A 379 3.25 -19.17 -12.02
CA PRO A 379 3.61 -18.09 -11.11
C PRO A 379 2.69 -16.87 -11.33
N PHE A 380 2.27 -16.25 -10.23
CA PHE A 380 1.48 -15.03 -10.21
C PHE A 380 2.18 -13.98 -9.36
N ILE A 381 2.39 -12.78 -9.92
CA ILE A 381 2.62 -11.58 -9.11
C ILE A 381 1.31 -11.18 -8.44
N TRP A 382 1.37 -10.49 -7.30
CA TRP A 382 0.17 -10.12 -6.52
C TRP A 382 -0.92 -9.43 -7.36
N SER A 383 -0.54 -8.54 -8.27
CA SER A 383 -1.45 -7.80 -9.15
C SER A 383 -2.04 -8.65 -10.28
N ALA A 384 -1.48 -9.82 -10.55
CA ALA A 384 -1.92 -10.76 -11.57
C ALA A 384 -2.63 -11.98 -10.97
N ILE A 385 -2.74 -12.09 -9.64
CA ILE A 385 -3.60 -13.11 -9.03
C ILE A 385 -5.02 -12.85 -9.53
N PRO A 386 -5.70 -13.86 -10.12
CA PRO A 386 -7.02 -13.69 -10.69
C PRO A 386 -8.05 -13.23 -9.66
N ASN A 387 -8.39 -11.94 -9.69
CA ASN A 387 -9.53 -11.43 -8.95
C ASN A 387 -10.76 -11.58 -9.84
N CYS A 388 -11.80 -12.24 -9.36
CA CYS A 388 -13.04 -12.27 -10.09
C CYS A 388 -13.68 -10.89 -9.99
N GLN A 389 -13.97 -10.26 -11.12
CA GLN A 389 -14.63 -8.95 -11.14
C GLN A 389 -15.95 -8.98 -10.33
N ALA A 390 -16.61 -10.14 -10.25
CA ALA A 390 -17.80 -10.37 -9.43
C ALA A 390 -17.53 -10.18 -7.93
N ASP A 391 -16.36 -10.56 -7.41
CA ASP A 391 -16.02 -10.40 -5.99
C ASP A 391 -15.82 -8.92 -5.64
N LEU A 392 -15.16 -8.16 -6.53
CA LEU A 392 -15.05 -6.71 -6.38
C LEU A 392 -16.44 -6.05 -6.38
N PHE A 393 -17.31 -6.44 -7.32
CA PHE A 393 -18.69 -5.95 -7.36
C PHE A 393 -19.49 -6.32 -6.11
N ALA A 394 -19.25 -7.49 -5.53
CA ALA A 394 -19.92 -7.91 -4.29
C ALA A 394 -19.51 -7.05 -3.08
N VAL A 395 -18.27 -6.56 -3.02
CA VAL A 395 -17.79 -5.72 -1.90
C VAL A 395 -17.95 -4.21 -2.15
N MET A 396 -18.19 -3.78 -3.38
CA MET A 396 -18.36 -2.36 -3.72
C MET A 396 -19.50 -1.65 -2.95
N PRO A 397 -20.73 -2.21 -2.82
CA PRO A 397 -21.79 -1.56 -2.04
C PRO A 397 -21.37 -1.30 -0.60
N MET A 398 -20.66 -2.26 0.01
CA MET A 398 -20.08 -2.12 1.35
C MET A 398 -19.05 -0.98 1.39
N LEU A 399 -18.08 -0.94 0.47
CA LEU A 399 -17.07 0.13 0.42
C LEU A 399 -17.71 1.51 0.25
N LYS A 400 -18.77 1.61 -0.58
CA LYS A 400 -19.54 2.84 -0.78
C LYS A 400 -20.26 3.27 0.49
N ALA A 401 -20.94 2.34 1.18
CA ALA A 401 -21.64 2.62 2.43
C ALA A 401 -20.70 3.10 3.54
N LEU A 402 -19.44 2.65 3.52
CA LEU A 402 -18.39 3.08 4.44
C LEU A 402 -17.75 4.44 4.08
N GLY A 403 -18.22 5.07 3.00
CA GLY A 403 -17.62 6.30 2.47
C GLY A 403 -16.19 6.12 1.98
N ARG A 404 -15.77 4.89 1.64
CA ARG A 404 -14.42 4.61 1.16
C ARG A 404 -14.32 4.88 -0.33
N TYR A 405 -13.19 5.47 -0.74
CA TYR A 405 -12.87 5.77 -2.14
C TYR A 405 -13.98 6.53 -2.92
N PRO A 406 -14.55 7.62 -2.36
CA PRO A 406 -15.74 8.27 -2.93
C PRO A 406 -15.55 8.73 -4.38
N LEU A 407 -14.36 9.23 -4.72
CA LEU A 407 -14.03 9.68 -6.07
C LEU A 407 -14.01 8.52 -7.09
N TYR A 408 -13.35 7.42 -6.73
CA TYR A 408 -13.24 6.25 -7.60
C TYR A 408 -14.58 5.54 -7.79
N LEU A 409 -15.31 5.30 -6.70
CA LEU A 409 -16.61 4.62 -6.77
C LEU A 409 -17.64 5.45 -7.55
N SER A 410 -17.61 6.78 -7.43
CA SER A 410 -18.47 7.66 -8.22
C SER A 410 -18.14 7.59 -9.71
N ARG A 411 -16.84 7.63 -10.07
CA ARG A 411 -16.40 7.51 -11.47
C ARG A 411 -16.78 6.16 -12.07
N MET A 412 -16.56 5.07 -11.33
CA MET A 412 -16.86 3.73 -11.80
C MET A 412 -18.36 3.48 -11.93
N ALA A 413 -19.18 3.98 -10.99
CA ALA A 413 -20.63 3.95 -11.12
C ALA A 413 -21.09 4.69 -12.39
N ASN A 414 -20.51 5.85 -12.69
CA ASN A 414 -20.80 6.59 -13.91
C ASN A 414 -20.40 5.82 -15.17
N GLU A 415 -19.25 5.16 -15.19
CA GLU A 415 -18.82 4.32 -16.33
C GLU A 415 -19.72 3.09 -16.50
N MET A 416 -20.12 2.43 -15.41
CA MET A 416 -21.07 1.31 -15.47
C MET A 416 -22.44 1.75 -16.00
N ILE A 417 -22.95 2.91 -15.58
CA ILE A 417 -24.20 3.47 -16.10
C ILE A 417 -24.07 3.74 -17.61
N LYS A 418 -22.95 4.31 -18.06
CA LYS A 418 -22.69 4.52 -19.49
C LYS A 418 -22.63 3.21 -20.27
N GLU A 419 -21.97 2.19 -19.73
CA GLU A 419 -21.83 0.89 -20.38
C GLU A 419 -23.17 0.14 -20.45
N ALA A 420 -23.97 0.18 -19.38
CA ALA A 420 -25.33 -0.34 -19.37
C ALA A 420 -26.23 0.39 -20.40
N ALA A 421 -26.12 1.72 -20.50
CA ALA A 421 -26.83 2.51 -21.51
C ALA A 421 -26.40 2.15 -22.94
N ARG A 422 -25.09 1.95 -23.20
CA ARG A 422 -24.59 1.48 -24.51
C ARG A 422 -25.12 0.08 -24.85
N LYS A 423 -25.17 -0.83 -23.87
CA LYS A 423 -25.68 -2.18 -24.08
C LYS A 423 -27.19 -2.18 -24.35
N ALA A 424 -27.96 -1.37 -23.62
CA ALA A 424 -29.39 -1.20 -23.86
C ALA A 424 -29.66 -0.63 -25.27
N GLN A 425 -28.90 0.39 -25.68
CA GLN A 425 -28.99 0.96 -27.04
C GLN A 425 -28.65 -0.09 -28.10
N ALA A 426 -27.58 -0.86 -27.92
CA ALA A 426 -27.20 -1.92 -28.86
C ALA A 426 -28.27 -3.02 -28.96
N ASP A 427 -28.93 -3.36 -27.86
CA ASP A 427 -30.05 -4.30 -27.85
C ASP A 427 -31.31 -3.73 -28.55
N GLU A 428 -31.58 -2.43 -28.40
CA GLU A 428 -32.64 -1.73 -29.14
C GLU A 428 -32.35 -1.67 -30.64
N ASP A 429 -31.13 -1.31 -31.03
CA ASP A 429 -30.69 -1.27 -32.43
C ASP A 429 -30.77 -2.66 -33.06
N ARG A 430 -30.39 -3.71 -32.32
CA ARG A 430 -30.51 -5.11 -32.76
C ARG A 430 -31.98 -5.51 -32.94
N LYS A 431 -32.87 -5.14 -32.02
CA LYS A 431 -34.32 -5.38 -32.15
C LYS A 431 -34.91 -4.63 -33.34
N ALA A 432 -34.50 -3.38 -33.56
CA ALA A 432 -34.92 -2.57 -34.70
C ALA A 432 -34.48 -3.21 -36.03
N ALA A 433 -33.23 -3.68 -36.11
CA ALA A 433 -32.71 -4.38 -37.29
C ALA A 433 -33.47 -5.68 -37.60
N VAL A 434 -33.78 -6.49 -36.57
CA VAL A 434 -34.59 -7.71 -36.74
C VAL A 434 -36.01 -7.39 -37.24
N ASN A 435 -36.63 -6.33 -36.70
CA ASN A 435 -37.95 -5.91 -37.13
C ASN A 435 -37.96 -5.35 -38.56
N ALA A 436 -36.92 -4.59 -38.94
CA ALA A 436 -36.74 -4.11 -40.31
C ALA A 436 -36.58 -5.29 -41.28
N ALA A 437 -35.76 -6.27 -40.96
CA ALA A 437 -35.58 -7.48 -41.77
C ALA A 437 -36.88 -8.28 -41.94
N LYS A 438 -37.70 -8.42 -40.88
CA LYS A 438 -39.03 -9.05 -40.95
C LYS A 438 -39.98 -8.30 -41.90
N ARG A 439 -40.02 -6.96 -41.81
CA ARG A 439 -40.86 -6.13 -42.69
C ARG A 439 -40.43 -6.26 -44.16
N SER A 440 -39.12 -6.26 -44.43
CA SER A 440 -38.60 -6.48 -45.79
C SER A 440 -38.96 -7.87 -46.34
N ALA A 441 -38.97 -8.90 -45.51
CA ALA A 441 -39.38 -10.25 -45.90
C ALA A 441 -40.89 -10.39 -46.16
N GLU A 442 -41.74 -9.63 -45.45
CA GLU A 442 -43.19 -9.60 -45.72
C GLU A 442 -43.54 -8.90 -47.04
N ILE A 443 -42.81 -7.85 -47.41
CA ILE A 443 -43.01 -7.13 -48.68
C ILE A 443 -42.63 -7.98 -49.89
N GLN A 444 -41.76 -8.98 -49.72
CA GLN A 444 -41.32 -9.89 -50.79
C GLN A 444 -42.18 -11.16 -50.93
N LYS A 445 -43.25 -11.35 -50.16
CA LYS A 445 -44.18 -12.47 -50.40
C LYS A 445 -45.05 -12.17 -51.63
N PRO A 446 -44.93 -12.94 -52.73
CA PRO A 446 -45.83 -12.77 -53.87
C PRO A 446 -47.26 -13.11 -53.48
N ALA A 447 -48.21 -12.29 -53.92
CA ALA A 447 -49.64 -12.49 -53.70
C ALA A 447 -50.09 -13.80 -54.38
N VAL A 448 -50.15 -14.88 -53.62
CA VAL A 448 -50.80 -16.12 -54.07
C VAL A 448 -52.30 -15.89 -54.02
N ALA A 449 -52.91 -15.80 -55.19
CA ALA A 449 -54.33 -15.64 -55.39
C ALA A 449 -55.11 -16.80 -54.73
N THR A 450 -55.99 -16.43 -53.81
CA THR A 450 -56.97 -17.31 -53.18
C THR A 450 -57.93 -17.83 -54.25
N THR A 451 -57.78 -19.10 -54.66
CA THR A 451 -58.77 -19.79 -55.48
C THR A 451 -59.42 -20.86 -54.63
N SER A 452 -60.71 -20.68 -54.36
CA SER A 452 -61.59 -21.63 -53.68
C SER A 452 -61.60 -22.97 -54.42
N ARG A 453 -61.28 -24.07 -53.73
CA ARG A 453 -61.65 -25.43 -54.17
C ARG A 453 -62.05 -26.28 -52.96
N GLN A 454 -63.34 -26.56 -52.87
CA GLN A 454 -63.91 -27.63 -52.06
C GLN A 454 -63.39 -28.99 -52.53
N LEU A 455 -63.13 -29.91 -51.59
CA LEU A 455 -63.17 -31.39 -51.65
C LEU A 455 -62.64 -31.88 -50.28
N LYS A 456 -63.48 -32.21 -49.28
CA LYS A 456 -64.11 -33.52 -48.96
C LYS A 456 -63.17 -34.74 -48.92
N SER A 457 -63.23 -35.44 -47.76
CA SER A 457 -62.84 -36.84 -47.42
C SER A 457 -61.34 -37.20 -47.51
N SER A 458 -60.71 -38.01 -46.65
CA SER A 458 -61.16 -39.01 -45.68
C SER A 458 -60.07 -39.29 -44.63
N GLU A 459 -60.51 -39.57 -43.40
CA GLU A 459 -60.09 -40.70 -42.54
C GLU A 459 -58.74 -41.42 -42.78
N LEU A 460 -57.93 -41.47 -41.72
CA LEU A 460 -57.11 -42.61 -41.24
C LEU A 460 -56.40 -42.12 -39.95
N GLN A 461 -57.02 -42.30 -38.76
CA GLN A 461 -56.80 -43.41 -37.83
C GLN A 461 -55.32 -43.80 -37.56
N MET A 462 -54.87 -43.38 -36.35
CA MET A 462 -54.08 -44.10 -35.35
C MET A 462 -52.60 -44.46 -35.61
N PRO A 463 -51.79 -44.79 -34.56
CA PRO A 463 -51.90 -44.43 -33.14
C PRO A 463 -50.58 -43.93 -32.50
N LEU A 464 -50.70 -43.50 -31.24
CA LEU A 464 -49.62 -43.47 -30.24
C LEU A 464 -48.81 -44.77 -30.29
N GLN A 465 -47.48 -44.64 -30.23
CA GLN A 465 -46.63 -45.69 -29.72
C GLN A 465 -45.66 -45.12 -28.69
N GLU A 466 -45.72 -45.75 -27.53
CA GLU A 466 -44.88 -45.58 -26.35
C GLU A 466 -43.40 -45.72 -26.73
N MET A 467 -42.54 -44.90 -26.12
CA MET A 467 -41.16 -45.31 -25.87
C MET A 467 -40.90 -45.21 -24.38
N SER A 468 -40.77 -46.40 -23.81
CA SER A 468 -40.41 -46.72 -22.46
C SER A 468 -38.97 -46.29 -22.15
N ILE A 469 -38.78 -46.02 -20.86
CA ILE A 469 -37.55 -46.18 -20.10
C ILE A 469 -37.01 -47.60 -20.31
N ASP A 470 -35.71 -47.75 -20.54
CA ASP A 470 -34.87 -48.73 -19.84
C ASP A 470 -33.38 -48.42 -20.02
N ASP A 471 -32.68 -48.75 -18.95
CA ASP A 471 -31.26 -48.59 -18.62
C ASP A 471 -30.29 -49.44 -19.49
N VAL A 472 -29.00 -49.41 -19.07
CA VAL A 472 -27.82 -50.23 -19.42
C VAL A 472 -26.84 -49.45 -20.32
N ASP A 473 -25.62 -49.05 -19.92
CA ASP A 473 -24.72 -49.37 -18.79
C ASP A 473 -23.95 -48.10 -18.33
#